data_AF-A0A812ZQA7-F1
#
_entry.id   AF-A0A812ZQA7-F1
#
_cell.length_a   1.000
_cell.length_b   1.000
_cell.length_c   1.000
_cell.angle_alpha   90.00
_cell.angle_beta   90.00
_cell.angle_gamma   90.00
#
_symmetry.space_group_name_H-M   'P 1'
#
loop_
_entity.id
_entity.type
_entity.pdbx_description
1 polymer ?
#
loop_
_entity_poly.entity_id
_entity_poly.type
_entity_poly.pdbx_seq_one_letter_code
_entity_poly.pdbx_strand_id
1 'polypeptide(L)'
;RSGKLSLVDLAGSERVSRSHCVGETLEEAKKINSSLTALGKVIDALVERRGHIPYRDSTLTRVLEEALGGNSRTTLLVAASACAQYLDETICSLRFASRAQKAALVT
;
A
#
# COMPACT_ATOMS: atom_id res chain seq x y z
N ARG A 1 -17.55 -24.34 -8.52
CA ARG A 1 -16.98 -22.96 -8.49
C ARG A 1 -16.16 -22.83 -7.21
N SER A 2 -14.94 -22.28 -7.28
CA SER A 2 -14.10 -22.00 -6.11
C SER A 2 -13.90 -20.48 -6.00
N GLY A 3 -13.90 -19.94 -4.79
CA GLY A 3 -13.58 -18.54 -4.51
C GLY A 3 -12.23 -18.45 -3.79
N LYS A 4 -11.49 -17.37 -4.02
CA LYS A 4 -10.22 -17.09 -3.35
C LYS A 4 -10.42 -15.94 -2.38
N LEU A 5 -10.20 -16.20 -1.09
CA LEU A 5 -10.10 -15.16 -0.06
C LEU A 5 -8.61 -14.96 0.25
N SER A 6 -8.16 -13.71 0.23
CA SER A 6 -6.79 -13.35 0.60
C SER A 6 -6.85 -12.34 1.74
N LEU A 7 -6.30 -12.70 2.89
CA LEU A 7 -6.10 -11.82 4.03
C LEU A 7 -4.64 -11.43 4.05
N VAL A 8 -4.36 -10.14 3.86
CA VAL A 8 -3.01 -9.61 3.72
C VAL A 8 -2.78 -8.57 4.79
N ASP A 9 -1.74 -8.76 5.59
CA ASP A 9 -1.25 -7.78 6.55
C ASP A 9 -0.07 -7.02 5.94
N LEU A 10 -0.03 -5.71 6.13
CA LEU A 10 1.01 -4.84 5.61
C LEU A 10 1.80 -4.25 6.76
N ALA A 11 3.12 -4.24 6.61
CA ALA A 11 4.01 -3.57 7.55
C ALA A 11 3.76 -2.04 7.57
N GLY A 12 4.28 -1.39 8.60
CA GLY A 12 4.13 0.05 8.80
C GLY A 12 4.74 0.89 7.67
N SER A 13 4.08 2.03 7.41
CA SER A 13 4.51 3.01 6.39
C SER A 13 5.33 4.15 6.97
N GLU A 14 5.83 4.02 8.18
CA GLU A 14 6.54 5.09 8.88
C GLU A 14 7.82 5.50 8.14
N ARG A 15 8.09 6.80 8.19
CA ARG A 15 9.31 7.33 7.61
C ARG A 15 10.52 6.86 8.39
N VAL A 16 11.48 6.33 7.64
CA VAL A 16 12.80 5.95 8.14
C VAL A 16 13.50 7.10 8.88
N SER A 17 13.28 8.35 8.48
CA SER A 17 13.87 9.51 9.17
C SER A 17 13.31 9.73 10.57
N ARG A 18 12.13 9.18 10.88
CA ARG A 18 11.49 9.22 12.20
C ARG A 18 11.74 7.94 12.99
N SER A 19 12.16 6.87 12.33
CA SER A 19 12.57 5.64 13.00
C SER A 19 14.04 5.79 13.40
N HIS A 20 14.35 5.63 14.68
CA HIS A 20 15.73 5.65 15.17
C HIS A 20 16.48 4.36 14.80
N CYS A 21 16.16 3.79 13.62
CA CYS A 21 16.70 2.54 13.12
C CYS A 21 18.12 2.75 12.59
N VAL A 22 19.00 1.81 12.92
CA VAL A 22 20.40 1.79 12.48
C VAL A 22 20.77 0.39 12.00
N GLY A 23 21.85 0.29 11.23
CA GLY A 23 22.38 -1.00 10.77
C GLY A 23 21.36 -1.82 9.97
N GLU A 24 21.18 -3.09 10.34
CA GLU A 24 20.31 -4.02 9.61
C GLU A 24 18.83 -3.63 9.66
N THR A 25 18.35 -3.07 10.77
CA THR A 25 16.96 -2.62 10.91
C THR A 25 16.64 -1.45 9.98
N LEU A 26 17.63 -0.61 9.68
CA LEU A 26 17.49 0.46 8.69
C LEU A 26 17.31 -0.11 7.27
N GLU A 27 18.06 -1.16 6.92
CA GLU A 27 17.95 -1.83 5.62
C GLU A 27 16.62 -2.57 5.47
N GLU A 28 16.11 -3.16 6.54
CA GLU A 28 14.77 -3.75 6.57
C GLU A 28 13.69 -2.68 6.36
N ALA A 29 13.73 -1.57 7.11
CA ALA A 29 12.78 -0.47 6.99
C ALA A 29 12.75 0.12 5.57
N LYS A 30 13.91 0.20 4.90
CA LYS A 30 14.00 0.61 3.49
C LYS A 30 13.30 -0.37 2.56
N LYS A 31 13.47 -1.69 2.75
CA LYS A 31 12.81 -2.71 1.92
C LYS A 31 11.30 -2.68 2.08
N ILE A 32 10.81 -2.56 3.32
CA ILE A 32 9.39 -2.39 3.63
C ILE A 32 8.83 -1.18 2.88
N ASN A 33 9.44 -0.01 3.08
CA ASN A 33 9.00 1.23 2.43
C ASN A 33 9.10 1.20 0.90
N SER A 34 10.07 0.48 0.34
CA SER A 34 10.17 0.27 -1.11
C SER A 34 8.95 -0.46 -1.66
N SER A 35 8.53 -1.55 -1.01
CA SER A 35 7.35 -2.31 -1.42
C SER A 35 6.04 -1.51 -1.28
N LEU A 36 5.88 -0.75 -0.20
CA LEU A 36 4.72 0.13 0.00
C LEU A 36 4.69 1.29 -1.00
N THR A 37 5.87 1.81 -1.38
CA THR A 37 5.99 2.83 -2.43
C THR A 37 5.58 2.27 -3.80
N ALA A 38 6.01 1.05 -4.13
CA ALA A 38 5.58 0.38 -5.36
C ALA A 38 4.06 0.17 -5.39
N LEU A 39 3.46 -0.21 -4.26
CA LEU A 39 2.00 -0.31 -4.12
C LEU A 39 1.31 1.04 -4.38
N GLY A 40 1.84 2.13 -3.83
CA GLY A 40 1.36 3.49 -4.13
C GLY A 40 1.39 3.82 -5.63
N LYS A 41 2.49 3.51 -6.32
CA LYS A 41 2.63 3.74 -7.77
C LYS A 41 1.61 2.96 -8.60
N VAL A 42 1.33 1.72 -8.20
CA VAL A 42 0.30 0.89 -8.87
C VAL A 42 -1.07 1.52 -8.72
N ILE A 43 -1.44 1.95 -7.51
CA ILE A 43 -2.71 2.65 -7.25
C ILE A 43 -2.81 3.93 -8.08
N ASP A 44 -1.76 4.76 -8.10
CA ASP A 44 -1.77 6.01 -8.86
C ASP A 44 -1.94 5.73 -10.37
N ALA A 45 -1.23 4.73 -10.90
CA ALA A 45 -1.37 4.32 -12.30
C ALA A 45 -2.78 3.81 -12.64
N LEU A 46 -3.45 3.12 -11.71
CA LEU A 46 -4.82 2.64 -11.86
C LEU A 46 -5.83 3.79 -11.84
N VAL A 47 -5.69 4.74 -10.91
CA VAL A 47 -6.54 5.95 -10.85
C VAL A 47 -6.44 6.74 -12.14
N GLU A 48 -5.23 6.91 -12.66
CA GLU A 48 -4.97 7.63 -13.91
C GLU A 48 -5.30 6.81 -15.18
N ARG A 49 -5.71 5.55 -15.03
CA ARG A 49 -6.00 4.62 -16.14
C ARG A 49 -4.87 4.54 -17.16
N ARG A 50 -3.63 4.48 -16.68
CA ARG A 50 -2.44 4.34 -17.53
C ARG A 50 -2.49 3.02 -18.29
N GLY A 51 -1.98 3.00 -19.53
CA GLY A 51 -1.91 1.77 -20.33
C GLY A 51 -0.99 0.69 -19.73
N HIS A 52 0.03 1.10 -18.97
CA HIS A 52 0.92 0.19 -18.23
C HIS A 52 0.80 0.43 -16.73
N ILE A 53 0.47 -0.63 -15.99
CA ILE A 53 0.43 -0.64 -14.52
C ILE A 53 1.66 -1.40 -14.00
N PRO A 54 2.51 -0.79 -13.16
CA PRO A 54 3.81 -1.35 -12.78
C PRO A 54 3.71 -2.42 -11.67
N TYR A 55 2.88 -3.45 -11.86
CA TYR A 55 2.73 -4.53 -10.86
C TYR A 55 4.03 -5.27 -10.59
N ARG A 56 4.98 -5.27 -11.53
CA ARG A 56 6.25 -5.99 -11.45
C ARG A 56 7.32 -5.31 -10.60
N ASP A 57 7.10 -4.07 -10.15
CA ASP A 57 8.08 -3.30 -9.37
C ASP A 57 8.35 -3.89 -7.98
N SER A 58 7.44 -4.72 -7.45
CA SER A 58 7.67 -5.44 -6.20
C SER A 58 6.95 -6.80 -6.17
N THR A 59 7.45 -7.74 -5.35
CA THR A 59 6.74 -9.01 -5.10
C THR A 59 5.34 -8.77 -4.54
N LEU A 60 5.18 -7.78 -3.65
CA LEU A 60 3.90 -7.41 -3.06
C LEU A 60 2.88 -7.04 -4.14
N THR A 61 3.23 -6.14 -5.05
CA THR A 61 2.33 -5.67 -6.11
C THR A 61 2.01 -6.76 -7.14
N ARG A 62 2.91 -7.73 -7.36
CA ARG A 62 2.62 -8.91 -8.19
C ARG A 62 1.61 -9.83 -7.54
N VAL A 63 1.72 -10.08 -6.24
CA VAL A 63 0.77 -10.92 -5.50
C VAL A 63 -0.61 -10.27 -5.44
N LEU A 64 -0.66 -8.94 -5.32
CA LEU A 64 -1.89 -8.15 -5.24
C LEU A 64 -2.49 -7.75 -6.59
N GLU A 65 -1.90 -8.13 -7.71
CA GLU A 65 -2.36 -7.74 -9.06
C GLU A 65 -3.85 -8.08 -9.28
N GLU A 66 -4.25 -9.29 -8.91
CA GLU A 66 -5.65 -9.75 -9.00
C GLU A 66 -6.58 -8.94 -8.07
N ALA A 67 -6.09 -8.50 -6.92
CA ALA A 67 -6.87 -7.73 -5.94
C ALA A 67 -7.04 -6.26 -6.33
N LEU A 68 -6.04 -5.66 -7.00
CA LEU A 68 -6.00 -4.22 -7.27
C LEU A 68 -6.52 -3.84 -8.66
N GLY A 69 -6.41 -4.70 -9.66
CA GLY A 69 -6.92 -4.41 -11.00
C GLY A 69 -7.58 -5.59 -11.70
N GLY A 70 -7.70 -6.73 -11.01
CA GLY A 70 -8.34 -7.94 -11.51
C GLY A 70 -9.81 -8.05 -11.09
N ASN A 71 -10.33 -9.27 -11.18
CA ASN A 71 -11.72 -9.60 -10.84
C ASN A 71 -11.84 -10.04 -9.37
N SER A 72 -11.53 -9.12 -8.46
CA SER A 72 -11.62 -9.35 -7.02
C SER A 72 -12.45 -8.24 -6.36
N ARG A 73 -13.22 -8.61 -5.33
CA ARG A 73 -13.74 -7.63 -4.37
C ARG A 73 -12.67 -7.41 -3.33
N THR A 74 -12.22 -6.18 -3.21
CA THR A 74 -11.07 -5.85 -2.36
C THR A 74 -11.48 -4.77 -1.38
N THR A 75 -11.18 -4.99 -0.11
CA THR A 75 -11.40 -4.05 0.98
C THR A 75 -10.06 -3.69 1.59
N LEU A 76 -9.83 -2.40 1.81
CA LEU A 76 -8.63 -1.90 2.48
C LEU A 76 -9.00 -1.43 3.88
N LEU A 77 -8.33 -1.99 4.89
CA LEU A 77 -8.41 -1.52 6.27
C LEU A 77 -7.21 -0.62 6.54
N VAL A 78 -7.47 0.58 7.07
CA VAL A 78 -6.42 1.58 7.32
C VAL A 78 -6.32 1.82 8.82
N ALA A 79 -5.21 1.38 9.40
CA ALA A 79 -4.86 1.68 10.77
C ALA A 79 -4.23 3.08 10.84
N ALA A 80 -4.90 4.00 11.54
CA ALA A 80 -4.47 5.38 11.71
C ALA A 80 -4.51 5.78 13.19
N SER A 81 -3.64 6.72 13.59
CA SER A 81 -3.56 7.18 14.98
C SER A 81 -4.20 8.56 15.14
N ALA A 82 -5.01 8.73 16.18
CA ALA A 82 -5.57 10.03 16.54
C ALA A 82 -4.58 10.94 17.31
N CYS A 83 -3.37 10.45 17.62
CA CYS A 83 -2.39 11.21 18.38
C CYS A 83 -1.71 12.29 17.52
N ALA A 84 -1.60 13.51 18.03
CA ALA A 84 -1.00 14.64 17.33
C ALA A 84 0.43 14.37 16.83
N GLN A 85 1.22 13.59 17.56
CA GLN A 85 2.58 13.23 17.17
C GLN A 85 2.67 12.38 15.89
N TYR A 86 1.57 11.75 15.49
CA TYR A 86 1.46 10.90 14.29
C TYR A 86 0.51 11.47 13.23
N LEU A 87 0.15 12.76 13.34
CA LEU A 87 -0.79 13.40 12.43
C LEU A 87 -0.32 13.32 10.97
N ASP A 88 0.96 13.57 10.72
CA ASP A 88 1.52 13.53 9.35
C ASP A 88 1.41 12.15 8.71
N GLU A 89 1.73 11.09 9.46
CA GLU A 89 1.62 9.70 8.98
C GLU A 89 0.15 9.34 8.76
N THR A 90 -0.73 9.72 9.68
CA THR A 90 -2.18 9.53 9.56
C THR A 90 -2.75 10.21 8.32
N ILE A 91 -2.37 11.46 8.05
CA ILE A 91 -2.77 12.16 6.82
C ILE A 91 -2.24 11.43 5.58
N CYS A 92 -1.01 10.92 5.61
CA CYS A 92 -0.44 10.16 4.50
C CYS A 92 -1.24 8.87 4.23
N SER A 93 -1.56 8.09 5.26
CA SER A 93 -2.35 6.85 5.16
C SER A 93 -3.77 7.12 4.66
N LEU A 94 -4.44 8.17 5.15
CA LEU A 94 -5.79 8.55 4.68
C LEU A 94 -5.78 9.04 3.23
N ARG A 95 -4.76 9.79 2.81
CA ARG A 95 -4.59 10.20 1.41
C ARG A 95 -4.37 8.99 0.51
N PHE A 96 -3.59 8.00 0.96
CA PHE A 96 -3.43 6.75 0.24
C PHE A 96 -4.76 6.01 0.10
N ALA A 97 -5.53 5.89 1.19
CA ALA A 97 -6.85 5.26 1.19
C ALA A 97 -7.82 5.92 0.20
N SER A 98 -7.84 7.25 0.16
CA SER A 98 -8.67 8.01 -0.78
C SER A 98 -8.31 7.75 -2.25
N ARG A 99 -7.02 7.56 -2.56
CA ARG A 99 -6.57 7.18 -3.91
C ARG A 99 -6.94 5.72 -4.22
N ALA A 100 -6.70 4.81 -3.29
CA ALA A 100 -7.03 3.40 -3.44
C ALA A 100 -8.53 3.17 -3.71
N GLN A 101 -9.40 3.93 -3.02
CA GLN A 101 -10.85 3.91 -3.25
C GLN A 101 -11.22 4.23 -4.70
N LYS A 102 -10.51 5.19 -5.33
CA LYS A 102 -10.77 5.61 -6.71
C LYS A 102 -10.22 4.63 -7.75
N ALA A 103 -9.17 3.88 -7.40
CA ALA A 103 -8.47 2.99 -8.32
C ALA A 103 -9.29 1.75 -8.69
N ALA A 104 -9.83 1.07 -7.69
CA ALA A 104 -10.47 -0.23 -7.88
C ALA A 104 -11.30 -0.75 -6.70
N LEU A 105 -11.30 -0.07 -5.55
CA LEU A 105 -12.00 -0.56 -4.37
C LEU A 105 -13.46 -0.08 -4.40
N VAL A 106 -14.35 -0.94 -4.90
CA VAL A 106 -15.79 -0.78 -4.69
C VAL A 106 -16.06 -1.07 -3.21
N THR A 107 -16.59 -0.07 -2.51
CA THR A 107 -17.01 -0.22 -1.11
C THR A 107 -18.32 -1.01 -1.04
#